data_AF-A0A8X6KP63-F1
#
_entry.id   AF-A0A8X6KP63-F1
#
_cell.length_a   1.000
_cell.length_b   1.000
_cell.length_c   1.000
_cell.angle_alpha   90.00
_cell.angle_beta   90.00
_cell.angle_gamma   90.00
#
_symmetry.space_group_name_H-M   'P 1'
#
loop_
_entity.id
_entity.type
_entity.pdbx_description
1 polymer ?
#
loop_
_entity_poly.entity_id
_entity_poly.type
_entity_poly.pdbx_seq_one_letter_code
_entity_poly.pdbx_strand_id
1 'polypeptide(L)'
;MNKKNNEIWIVANYSLNYRYCLQLDVLNKEIQHKHPPLAYRKSATLHHEEARPQVARKIAQRIAELCWETLPQAACSNITPSDYHLFRPL
;
A
#
# COMPACT_ATOMS: atom_id res chain seq x y z
N MET A 1 22.17 -12.02 -19.24
CA MET A 1 21.23 -11.84 -18.10
C MET A 1 20.75 -13.23 -17.67
N ASN A 2 21.06 -13.67 -16.45
CA ASN A 2 20.93 -15.06 -15.99
C ASN A 2 19.48 -15.42 -15.61
N LYS A 3 18.98 -16.56 -16.11
CA LYS A 3 17.65 -17.14 -15.79
C LYS A 3 17.40 -17.26 -14.27
N LYS A 4 18.40 -17.63 -13.46
CA LYS A 4 18.26 -17.68 -11.99
C LYS A 4 17.99 -16.32 -11.35
N ASN A 5 18.54 -15.24 -11.92
CA ASN A 5 18.27 -13.90 -11.39
C ASN A 5 16.82 -13.51 -11.68
N ASN A 6 16.27 -13.87 -12.84
CA ASN A 6 14.87 -13.56 -13.15
C ASN A 6 13.90 -14.30 -12.22
N GLU A 7 14.18 -15.55 -11.83
CA GLU A 7 13.32 -16.35 -10.95
C GLU A 7 13.31 -15.79 -9.52
N ILE A 8 14.47 -15.44 -8.97
CA ILE A 8 14.58 -14.79 -7.65
C ILE A 8 13.83 -13.46 -7.64
N TRP A 9 14.00 -12.65 -8.69
CA TRP A 9 13.31 -11.37 -8.85
C TRP A 9 11.79 -11.54 -8.94
N ILE A 10 11.30 -12.54 -9.67
CA ILE A 10 9.87 -12.84 -9.79
C ILE A 10 9.31 -13.26 -8.42
N VAL A 11 9.91 -14.26 -7.76
CA VAL A 11 9.41 -14.78 -6.48
C VAL A 11 9.38 -13.70 -5.39
N ALA A 12 10.41 -12.85 -5.30
CA ALA A 12 10.46 -11.75 -4.35
C ALA A 12 9.34 -10.72 -4.59
N ASN A 13 9.07 -10.37 -5.86
CA ASN A 13 7.96 -9.47 -6.21
C ASN A 13 6.59 -10.08 -5.90
N TYR A 14 6.38 -11.37 -6.19
CA TYR A 14 5.13 -12.05 -5.84
C TYR A 14 4.91 -12.08 -4.34
N SER A 15 5.95 -12.37 -3.56
CA SER A 15 5.89 -12.40 -2.09
C SER A 15 5.62 -11.02 -1.48
N LEU A 16 6.28 -9.97 -1.99
CA LEU A 16 6.09 -8.59 -1.51
C LEU A 16 4.67 -8.08 -1.76
N ASN A 17 4.15 -8.29 -2.98
CA ASN A 17 2.77 -7.94 -3.33
C ASN A 17 1.75 -8.64 -2.44
N TYR A 18 1.93 -9.95 -2.20
CA TYR A 18 1.03 -10.73 -1.36
C TYR A 18 0.99 -10.22 0.07
N ARG A 19 2.16 -9.93 0.67
CA ARG A 19 2.26 -9.39 2.03
C ARG A 19 1.56 -8.03 2.16
N TYR A 20 1.75 -7.14 1.18
CA TYR A 20 1.10 -5.82 1.23
C TYR A 20 -0.43 -5.92 1.13
N CYS A 21 -0.95 -6.78 0.25
CA CYS A 21 -2.40 -7.00 0.17
C CYS A 21 -2.99 -7.52 1.49
N LEU A 22 -2.29 -8.45 2.17
CA LEU A 22 -2.71 -8.93 3.49
C LEU A 22 -2.71 -7.81 4.54
N GLN A 23 -1.73 -6.91 4.51
CA GLN A 23 -1.68 -5.77 5.42
C GLN A 23 -2.86 -4.82 5.20
N LEU A 24 -3.24 -4.56 3.94
CA LEU A 24 -4.43 -3.76 3.62
C LEU A 24 -5.71 -4.39 4.16
N ASP A 25 -5.84 -5.72 4.09
CA ASP A 25 -7.01 -6.44 4.62
C ASP A 25 -7.12 -6.33 6.14
N VAL A 26 -5.99 -6.54 6.83
CA VAL A 26 -5.91 -6.38 8.28
C VAL A 26 -6.23 -4.94 8.67
N LEU A 27 -5.65 -3.96 7.96
CA LEU A 27 -5.91 -2.55 8.21
C LEU A 27 -7.39 -2.20 8.03
N ASN A 28 -8.03 -2.70 6.97
CA ASN A 28 -9.46 -2.47 6.75
C ASN A 28 -10.31 -3.04 7.89
N LYS A 29 -10.00 -4.26 8.36
CA LYS A 29 -10.69 -4.86 9.50
C LYS A 29 -10.53 -4.01 10.77
N GLU A 30 -9.33 -3.51 11.04
CA GLU A 30 -9.06 -2.66 12.20
C GLU A 30 -9.74 -1.29 12.09
N ILE A 31 -9.77 -0.67 10.91
CA ILE A 31 -10.51 0.58 10.66
C ILE A 31 -12.00 0.35 10.91
N GLN A 32 -12.56 -0.78 10.45
CA GLN A 32 -13.96 -1.12 10.70
C GLN A 32 -14.27 -1.28 12.18
N HIS A 33 -13.34 -1.84 12.95
CA HIS A 33 -13.51 -2.01 14.38
C HIS A 33 -13.34 -0.70 15.16
N LYS A 34 -12.30 0.09 14.85
CA LYS A 34 -11.94 1.30 15.61
C LYS A 34 -12.69 2.55 15.16
N HIS A 35 -13.13 2.61 13.91
CA HIS A 35 -13.82 3.75 13.32
C HIS A 35 -15.02 3.33 12.45
N PRO A 36 -16.13 2.86 13.08
CA PRO A 36 -17.34 2.45 12.38
C PRO A 36 -17.92 3.48 11.36
N PRO A 37 -17.84 4.81 11.60
CA PRO A 37 -18.32 5.79 10.62
C PRO A 37 -17.52 5.81 9.31
N LEU A 38 -16.21 5.55 9.36
CA LEU A 38 -15.36 5.46 8.16
C LEU A 38 -15.66 4.17 7.38
N ALA A 39 -15.96 3.08 8.09
CA ALA A 39 -16.41 1.83 7.48
C ALA A 39 -17.72 1.98 6.71
N TYR A 40 -18.66 2.75 7.27
CA TYR A 40 -19.96 2.99 6.64
C TYR A 40 -19.83 3.74 5.31
N ARG A 41 -18.86 4.67 5.22
CA ARG A 41 -18.65 5.49 4.02
C ARG A 41 -17.90 4.79 2.89
N LYS A 42 -17.30 3.60 3.13
CA LYS A 42 -16.50 2.85 2.14
C LYS A 42 -15.59 3.74 1.28
N SER A 43 -15.00 4.77 1.86
CA SER A 43 -14.22 5.79 1.15
C SER A 43 -13.10 6.27 2.07
N ALA A 44 -12.17 5.36 2.38
CA ALA A 44 -10.92 5.75 2.98
C ALA A 44 -9.99 6.26 1.87
N THR A 45 -9.36 7.41 2.09
CA THR A 45 -8.30 7.90 1.21
C THR A 45 -6.96 7.41 1.78
N LEU A 46 -6.25 6.60 1.01
CA LEU A 46 -4.94 6.08 1.35
C LEU A 46 -3.87 6.96 0.71
N HIS A 47 -2.99 7.50 1.56
CA HIS A 47 -1.74 8.12 1.13
C HIS A 47 -0.59 7.16 1.48
N HIS A 48 0.07 6.63 0.47
CA HIS A 48 1.21 5.73 0.63
C HIS A 48 2.26 6.04 -0.42
N GLU A 49 3.53 5.72 -0.14
CA GLU A 49 4.54 5.76 -1.19
C GLU A 49 4.23 4.73 -2.26
N GLU A 50 4.17 5.18 -3.51
CA GLU A 50 4.12 4.28 -4.64
C GLU A 50 5.44 3.53 -4.73
N ALA A 51 5.47 2.35 -4.11
CA ALA A 51 6.52 1.37 -4.37
C ALA A 51 6.56 1.07 -5.88
N ARG A 52 7.76 0.70 -6.37
CA ARG A 52 8.11 0.47 -7.77
C ARG A 52 6.92 0.06 -8.67
N PRO A 53 6.82 0.56 -9.92
CA PRO A 53 5.64 0.43 -10.79
C PRO A 53 5.06 -1.00 -10.96
N GLN A 54 5.88 -2.04 -10.83
CA GLN A 54 5.45 -3.44 -10.93
C GLN A 54 4.65 -3.93 -9.72
N VAL A 55 4.90 -3.35 -8.54
CA VAL A 55 4.20 -3.65 -7.28
C VAL A 55 2.86 -2.89 -7.23
N ALA A 56 2.79 -1.74 -7.88
CA ALA A 56 1.62 -0.86 -7.88
C ALA A 56 0.33 -1.51 -8.43
N ARG A 57 0.39 -2.40 -9.43
CA ARG A 57 -0.83 -2.93 -10.08
C ARG A 57 -1.69 -3.81 -9.16
N LYS A 58 -1.08 -4.78 -8.47
CA LYS A 58 -1.84 -5.69 -7.58
C LYS A 58 -2.34 -4.95 -6.34
N ILE A 59 -1.53 -4.02 -5.83
CA ILE A 59 -1.90 -3.16 -4.71
C ILE A 59 -3.08 -2.27 -5.12
N ALA A 60 -3.01 -1.61 -6.28
CA ALA A 60 -4.08 -0.75 -6.79
C ALA A 60 -5.39 -1.53 -7.00
N GLN A 61 -5.31 -2.76 -7.52
CA GLN A 61 -6.50 -3.63 -7.62
C GLN A 61 -7.10 -3.90 -6.24
N ARG A 62 -6.27 -4.23 -5.24
CA ARG A 62 -6.76 -4.50 -3.88
C ARG A 62 -7.37 -3.26 -3.22
N ILE A 63 -6.77 -2.09 -3.41
CA ILE A 63 -7.29 -0.81 -2.92
C ILE A 63 -8.67 -0.52 -3.55
N ALA A 64 -8.82 -0.76 -4.85
CA ALA A 64 -10.10 -0.60 -5.55
C ALA A 64 -11.17 -1.59 -5.03
N GLU A 65 -10.80 -2.85 -4.75
CA GLU A 65 -11.69 -3.85 -4.13
C GLU A 65 -12.18 -3.42 -2.74
N LEU A 66 -11.35 -2.67 -1.99
CA LEU A 66 -11.70 -2.09 -0.69
C LEU A 66 -12.50 -0.77 -0.80
N CYS A 67 -12.76 -0.29 -2.03
CA CYS A 67 -13.36 1.01 -2.32
C CYS A 67 -12.54 2.19 -1.75
N TRP A 68 -11.23 2.06 -1.67
CA TRP A 68 -10.36 3.13 -1.19
C TRP A 68 -9.87 3.98 -2.36
N GLU A 69 -9.63 5.26 -2.09
CA GLU A 69 -9.03 6.18 -3.05
C GLU A 69 -7.54 6.30 -2.75
N THR A 70 -6.69 6.21 -3.77
CA THR A 70 -5.25 6.50 -3.61
C THR A 70 -5.01 7.97 -3.88
N LEU A 71 -4.38 8.68 -2.94
CA LEU A 71 -3.92 10.03 -3.18
C LEU A 71 -2.61 9.99 -4.00
N PRO A 72 -2.54 10.62 -5.19
CA PRO A 72 -1.32 10.62 -5.98
C PRO A 72 -0.21 11.40 -5.25
N GLN A 73 0.92 10.74 -4.98
CA GLN A 73 2.12 11.40 -4.47
C GLN A 73 2.93 11.96 -5.65
N ALA A 74 3.28 13.24 -5.61
CA ALA A 74 4.14 13.81 -6.63
C ALA A 74 5.49 13.07 -6.61
N ALA A 75 5.98 12.66 -7.78
CA ALA A 75 7.13 11.76 -7.97
C ALA A 75 8.46 12.20 -7.30
N CYS A 76 8.51 13.37 -6.66
CA CYS A 76 9.67 13.92 -5.98
C CYS A 76 9.34 14.62 -4.65
N SER A 77 8.14 14.43 -4.08
CA SER A 77 7.85 14.85 -2.70
C SER A 77 7.96 13.65 -1.77
N ASN A 78 9.19 13.25 -1.42
CA ASN A 78 9.54 12.18 -0.46
C ASN A 78 9.16 12.52 1.00
N ILE A 79 8.06 13.23 1.20
CA ILE A 79 7.59 13.62 2.51
C ILE A 79 6.23 12.98 2.66
N THR A 80 6.22 11.70 3.01
CA THR A 80 5.00 11.15 3.58
C THR A 80 4.76 11.81 4.94
N PRO A 81 3.50 12.06 5.31
CA PRO A 81 3.17 12.53 6.65
C PRO A 81 3.76 11.62 7.74
N SER A 82 3.88 10.32 7.47
CA SER A 82 4.55 9.35 8.35
C SER A 82 6.04 9.66 8.54
N ASP A 83 6.78 9.93 7.48
CA ASP A 83 8.23 10.20 7.58
C ASP A 83 8.53 11.51 8.32
N TYR A 84 7.71 12.54 8.10
CA TYR A 84 7.93 13.85 8.72
C TYR A 84 7.44 13.94 10.17
N HIS A 85 6.33 13.27 10.52
CA HIS A 85 5.68 13.38 11.84
C HIS A 85 5.85 12.17 12.75
N LEU A 86 5.81 10.94 12.21
CA LEU A 86 5.80 9.71 13.02
C LEU A 86 7.20 9.11 13.18
N PHE A 87 7.96 9.04 12.08
CA PHE A 87 9.28 8.40 12.06
C PHE A 87 10.44 9.38 12.27
N ARG A 88 10.14 10.67 12.40
CA ARG A 88 11.17 11.65 12.74
C ARG A 88 11.77 11.28 14.11
N PRO A 89 13.08 11.03 14.19
CA PRO A 89 13.73 10.84 15.48
C PRO A 89 13.61 12.13 16.30
N LEU A 90 13.20 11.99 17.57
CA LEU A 90 13.17 13.09 18.55
C LEU A 90 14.56 13.68 18.79
#